data_AF-A0A3Q4MUB3-F1
#
_entry.id   AF-A0A3Q4MUB3-F1
#
_cell.length_a   1.000
_cell.length_b   1.000
_cell.length_c   1.000
_cell.angle_alpha   90.00
_cell.angle_beta   90.00
_cell.angle_gamma   90.00
#
_symmetry.space_group_name_H-M   'P 1'
#
loop_
_entity.id
_entity.type
_entity.pdbx_description
1 polymer ?
#
loop_
_entity_poly.entity_id
_entity_poly.type
_entity_poly.pdbx_seq_one_letter_code
_entity_poly.pdbx_strand_id
1 'polypeptide(L)'
;MTDVETDRRAATTVGPVIVHCSAGIGRTGCFIATTIGCRQLQLEGVVDVLGITCQLRADRGGMIQTGEQYEFVHHALSLYEARLCAETGQ
;
A
#
# COMPACT_ATOMS: atom_id res chain seq x y z
N MET A 1 -1.29 -24.01 -19.94
CA MET A 1 -0.65 -22.74 -19.52
C MET A 1 -1.23 -21.56 -20.31
N THR A 2 -1.55 -21.75 -21.59
CA THR A 2 -2.33 -20.81 -22.43
C THR A 2 -3.74 -20.53 -21.88
N ASP A 3 -4.37 -21.50 -21.22
CA ASP A 3 -5.74 -21.34 -20.70
C ASP A 3 -5.84 -20.26 -19.61
N VAL A 4 -4.82 -20.16 -18.73
CA VAL A 4 -4.77 -19.17 -17.64
C VAL A 4 -4.64 -17.74 -18.20
N GLU A 5 -3.88 -17.55 -19.27
CA GLU A 5 -3.73 -16.24 -19.92
C GLU A 5 -4.97 -15.85 -20.73
N THR A 6 -5.66 -16.84 -21.28
CA THR A 6 -6.90 -16.64 -22.04
C THR A 6 -8.03 -16.19 -21.13
N ASP A 7 -8.15 -16.80 -19.94
CA ASP A 7 -9.14 -16.46 -18.93
C ASP A 7 -8.90 -15.06 -18.33
N ARG A 8 -7.63 -14.66 -18.16
CA ARG A 8 -7.26 -13.31 -17.68
C ARG A 8 -7.67 -12.20 -18.64
N ARG A 9 -7.67 -12.45 -19.95
CA ARG A 9 -8.09 -11.47 -20.97
C ARG A 9 -9.61 -11.41 -21.15
N ALA A 10 -10.32 -12.48 -20.81
CA ALA A 10 -11.78 -12.54 -20.83
C ALA A 10 -12.42 -11.95 -19.57
N ALA A 11 -11.67 -11.80 -18.48
CA ALA A 11 -12.15 -11.19 -17.24
C ALA A 11 -12.56 -9.73 -17.46
N THR A 12 -13.84 -9.44 -17.30
CA THR A 12 -14.44 -8.11 -17.43
C THR A 12 -14.12 -7.17 -16.27
N THR A 13 -13.49 -7.69 -15.21
CA THR A 13 -13.13 -6.94 -13.99
C THR A 13 -11.70 -7.29 -13.56
N VAL A 14 -10.90 -6.26 -13.27
CA VAL A 14 -9.57 -6.44 -12.70
C VAL A 14 -9.73 -6.91 -11.25
N GLY A 15 -9.30 -8.14 -10.95
CA GLY A 15 -9.30 -8.69 -9.60
C GLY A 15 -8.34 -7.96 -8.65
N PRO A 16 -8.43 -8.20 -7.34
CA PRO A 16 -7.55 -7.57 -6.36
C PRO A 16 -6.09 -8.00 -6.56
N VAL A 17 -5.15 -7.11 -6.26
CA VAL A 17 -3.72 -7.43 -6.23
C VAL A 17 -3.43 -8.32 -5.02
N ILE A 18 -2.81 -9.48 -5.25
CA ILE A 18 -2.38 -10.38 -4.19
C ILE A 18 -1.04 -9.90 -3.63
N VAL A 19 -1.01 -9.58 -2.34
CA VAL A 19 0.21 -9.20 -1.61
C VAL A 19 0.43 -10.19 -0.48
N HIS A 20 1.61 -10.82 -0.43
CA HIS A 20 1.96 -11.75 0.64
C HIS A 20 3.39 -11.53 1.12
N CYS A 21 3.68 -12.06 2.31
CA CYS A 21 5.04 -12.22 2.81
C CYS A 21 5.19 -13.65 3.35
N SER A 22 5.60 -13.83 4.60
CA SER A 22 5.55 -15.13 5.29
C SER A 22 4.20 -15.30 6.00
N ALA A 23 3.95 -14.55 7.08
CA ALA A 23 2.66 -14.56 7.79
C ALA A 23 1.55 -13.69 7.14
N GLY A 24 1.92 -12.87 6.15
CA GLY A 24 0.99 -12.00 5.43
C GLY A 24 0.42 -10.84 6.25
N ILE A 25 1.18 -10.31 7.22
CA ILE A 25 0.73 -9.20 8.08
C ILE A 25 1.75 -8.06 8.24
N GLY A 26 3.04 -8.36 8.44
CA GLY A 26 4.08 -7.34 8.64
C GLY A 26 4.43 -6.58 7.36
N ARG A 27 5.33 -7.15 6.55
CA ARG A 27 5.74 -6.56 5.25
C ARG A 27 4.58 -6.35 4.28
N THR A 28 3.59 -7.24 4.31
CA THR A 28 2.34 -7.09 3.53
C THR A 28 1.60 -5.83 3.96
N GLY A 29 1.44 -5.61 5.27
CA GLY A 29 0.84 -4.39 5.81
C GLY A 29 1.62 -3.14 5.43
N CYS A 30 2.96 -3.15 5.55
CA CYS A 30 3.78 -2.02 5.11
C CYS A 30 3.56 -1.68 3.63
N PHE A 31 3.61 -2.68 2.74
CA PHE A 31 3.43 -2.45 1.31
C PHE A 31 2.06 -1.85 0.99
N ILE A 32 0.99 -2.40 1.56
CA ILE A 32 -0.37 -1.92 1.32
C ILE A 32 -0.56 -0.53 1.91
N ALA A 33 -0.11 -0.29 3.15
CA ALA A 33 -0.22 1.01 3.82
C ALA A 33 0.54 2.11 3.07
N THR A 34 1.78 1.86 2.66
CA THR A 34 2.55 2.80 1.84
C THR A 34 1.83 3.07 0.52
N THR A 35 1.28 2.05 -0.14
CA THR A 35 0.55 2.24 -1.41
C THR A 35 -0.68 3.15 -1.23
N ILE A 36 -1.49 2.91 -0.19
CA ILE A 36 -2.66 3.73 0.12
C ILE A 36 -2.22 5.15 0.48
N GLY A 37 -1.19 5.29 1.31
CA GLY A 37 -0.67 6.59 1.75
C GLY A 37 -0.07 7.42 0.62
N CYS A 38 0.67 6.81 -0.33
CA CYS A 38 1.15 7.50 -1.52
C CYS A 38 0.00 8.06 -2.34
N ARG A 39 -1.06 7.26 -2.54
CA ARG A 39 -2.26 7.71 -3.25
C ARG A 39 -2.98 8.83 -2.51
N GLN A 40 -3.06 8.77 -1.18
CA GLN A 40 -3.64 9.84 -0.38
C GLN A 40 -2.84 11.14 -0.51
N LEU A 41 -1.51 11.07 -0.42
CA LEU A 41 -0.62 12.22 -0.65
C LEU A 41 -0.83 12.84 -2.04
N GLN A 42 -0.92 12.02 -3.09
CA GLN A 42 -1.16 12.50 -4.45
C GLN A 42 -2.48 13.25 -4.62
N LEU A 43 -3.55 12.76 -3.97
CA LEU A 43 -4.90 13.27 -4.19
C LEU A 43 -5.29 14.39 -3.22
N GLU A 44 -4.80 14.32 -1.98
CA GLU A 44 -5.25 15.15 -0.86
C GLU A 44 -4.13 16.05 -0.31
N GLY A 45 -2.86 15.78 -0.66
CA GLY A 45 -1.71 16.51 -0.12
C GLY A 45 -1.38 16.20 1.35
N VAL A 46 -2.12 15.27 1.97
CA VAL A 46 -1.95 14.82 3.36
C VAL A 46 -2.09 13.30 3.43
N VAL A 47 -1.64 12.69 4.54
CA VAL A 47 -1.78 11.25 4.77
C VAL A 47 -2.09 10.93 6.23
N ASP A 48 -3.05 10.05 6.45
CA ASP A 48 -3.40 9.53 7.78
C ASP A 48 -2.89 8.09 7.96
N VAL A 49 -1.62 7.96 8.34
CA VAL A 49 -0.97 6.64 8.53
C VAL A 49 -1.64 5.81 9.63
N LEU A 50 -2.16 6.47 10.68
CA LEU A 50 -2.85 5.80 11.77
C LEU A 50 -4.19 5.24 11.29
N GLY A 51 -5.00 6.06 10.62
CA GLY A 51 -6.28 5.65 10.04
C GLY A 51 -6.12 4.48 9.06
N ILE A 52 -5.14 4.56 8.16
CA ILE A 52 -4.81 3.47 7.24
C ILE A 52 -4.46 2.18 8.00
N THR A 53 -3.61 2.28 9.02
CA THR A 53 -3.18 1.12 9.82
C THR A 53 -4.36 0.51 10.59
N CYS A 54 -5.22 1.34 11.17
CA CYS A 54 -6.45 0.90 11.85
C CYS A 54 -7.38 0.14 10.89
N GLN A 55 -7.59 0.66 9.68
CA GLN A 55 -8.41 -0.01 8.68
C GLN A 55 -7.80 -1.36 8.26
N LEU A 56 -6.49 -1.41 7.99
CA LEU A 56 -5.81 -2.66 7.65
C LEU A 56 -5.92 -3.70 8.77
N ARG A 57 -5.85 -3.27 10.04
CA ARG A 57 -6.02 -4.16 11.19
C ARG A 57 -7.46 -4.63 11.38
N ALA A 58 -8.46 -3.84 10.94
CA ALA A 58 -9.85 -4.26 10.90
C ALA A 58 -10.09 -5.33 9.81
N ASP A 59 -9.45 -5.17 8.64
CA ASP A 59 -9.57 -6.13 7.53
C ASP A 59 -8.79 -7.44 7.81
N ARG A 60 -7.62 -7.33 8.43
CA ARG A 60 -6.79 -8.46 8.84
C ARG A 60 -6.01 -8.13 10.12
N GLY A 61 -6.31 -8.83 11.21
CA GLY A 61 -5.63 -8.62 12.48
C GLY A 61 -4.10 -8.73 12.37
N GLY A 62 -3.38 -7.81 13.03
CA GLY A 62 -1.92 -7.81 13.11
C GLY A 62 -1.17 -7.14 11.96
N MET A 63 -1.88 -6.49 11.03
CA MET A 63 -1.24 -5.70 9.96
C MET A 63 -0.32 -4.61 10.53
N ILE A 64 0.89 -4.52 9.97
CA ILE A 64 2.01 -3.74 10.50
C ILE A 64 2.34 -4.18 11.93
N GLN A 65 3.26 -5.13 12.03
CA GLN A 65 3.43 -5.97 13.21
C GLN A 65 4.33 -5.33 14.29
N THR A 66 5.28 -4.48 13.91
CA THR A 66 6.27 -3.88 14.82
C THR A 66 6.31 -2.36 14.71
N GLY A 67 6.86 -1.69 15.72
CA GLY A 67 7.07 -0.24 15.69
C GLY A 67 7.98 0.19 14.54
N GLU A 68 9.08 -0.52 14.31
CA GLU A 68 10.00 -0.29 13.19
C GLU A 68 9.31 -0.36 11.81
N GLN A 69 8.33 -1.27 11.66
CA GLN A 69 7.54 -1.37 10.44
C GLN A 69 6.60 -0.18 10.25
N TYR A 70 6.07 0.36 11.34
CA TYR A 70 5.24 1.57 11.32
C TYR A 70 6.09 2.82 11.01
N GLU A 71 7.26 2.94 11.65
CA GLU A 71 8.26 3.98 11.33
C GLU A 71 8.72 3.91 9.87
N PHE A 72 8.95 2.71 9.34
CA PHE A 72 9.29 2.51 7.94
C PHE A 72 8.21 3.05 6.99
N VAL A 73 6.93 2.85 7.31
CA VAL A 73 5.83 3.39 6.48
C VAL A 73 5.89 4.92 6.46
N HIS A 74 6.09 5.57 7.61
CA HIS A 74 6.28 7.02 7.67
C HIS A 74 7.49 7.46 6.84
N HIS A 75 8.64 6.81 6.98
CA HIS A 75 9.85 7.15 6.24
C HIS A 75 9.65 7.02 4.72
N ALA A 76 9.01 5.94 4.27
CA ALA A 76 8.71 5.72 2.86
C ALA A 76 7.77 6.80 2.30
N LEU A 77 6.75 7.21 3.06
CA LEU A 77 5.82 8.26 2.67
C LEU A 77 6.47 9.64 2.62
N SER A 78 7.34 9.98 3.58
CA SER A 78 8.11 11.24 3.54
C SER A 78 9.05 11.30 2.34
N LEU A 79 9.70 10.18 1.98
CA LEU A 79 10.53 10.11 0.77
C LEU A 79 9.70 10.31 -0.50
N TYR A 80 8.49 9.76 -0.51
CA TYR A 80 7.57 9.89 -1.63
C TYR A 80 7.06 11.33 -1.80
N GLU A 81 6.61 11.96 -0.71
CA GLU A 81 6.20 13.37 -0.67
C GLU A 81 7.30 14.30 -1.20
N ALA A 82 8.56 14.10 -0.77
CA ALA A 82 9.68 14.89 -1.23
C ALA A 82 9.88 14.84 -2.76
N ARG A 83 9.55 13.72 -3.40
CA ARG A 83 9.61 13.57 -4.86
C ARG A 83 8.44 14.24 -5.58
N LEU A 84 7.22 14.13 -5.04
CA LEU A 84 6.06 14.84 -5.58
C LEU A 84 6.26 16.35 -5.61
N CYS A 85 6.84 16.92 -4.55
CA CYS A 85 7.17 18.34 -4.48
C CYS A 85 8.20 18.76 -5.54
N ALA A 86 9.20 17.92 -5.81
CA ALA A 86 10.21 18.18 -6.84
C ALA A 86 9.60 18.18 -8.26
N GLU A 87 8.61 17.33 -8.53
CA GLU A 87 7.90 17.26 -9.81
C GLU A 87 6.92 18.42 -10.02
N THR A 88 6.36 18.98 -8.95
CA THR A 88 5.43 20.13 -9.00
C THR A 88 6.15 21.47 -9.17
N GLY A 89 7.46 21.52 -8.86
CA GLY A 89 8.31 22.71 -8.99
C GLY A 89 8.95 22.91 -10.37
N GLN A 90 8.62 22.08 -11.36
CA GLN A 90 8.98 22.24 -12.78
C GLN A 90 7.79 22.74 -13.60
#